data_AF-A0A7V9CMJ4-F1
#
_entry.id   AF-A0A7V9CMJ4-F1
#
_cell.length_a   1.000
_cell.length_b   1.000
_cell.length_c   1.000
_cell.angle_alpha   90.00
_cell.angle_beta   90.00
_cell.angle_gamma   90.00
#
_symmetry.space_group_name_H-M   'P 1'
#
loop_
_entity.id
_entity.type
_entity.pdbx_description
1 polymer ?
#
loop_
_entity_poly.entity_id
_entity_poly.type
_entity_poly.pdbx_seq_one_letter_code
_entity_poly.pdbx_strand_id
1 'polypeptide(L)'
;PEALRGRVEVLVAATHNHHGPDTAFAVNPEWYRFFLEQARDAVREAVDRLEPATLHVAEGTHYFGASDLNGIRVYDPTLGVLQARAPDGRVIATLVQWANHPESTLNWSPPLARIADACRVLQWQGEACSAEGRYLTADYPGALARWLGRRIGGEVLYVNGAIGAMASPLGVPVWEVSDRTPLGNGYVVPERATRTGLGPATTGSLADDRSFRKPILIGEQLGVAVEGLLSSLEPLAASRLEVAHQPFFTRMSNIGFRKLAVISPETGRSGLGLMPGQLYTCAATGDKTEATCSDDLRLVDQDPVVGAIRHGDHTRTAVSLLRIGELSLVLLPGEVPGELVIGLPRDVRRQPARWADEQPTHHAPVQTLEIPGYVKRLVPGRWRWAIGLGNDEIGYILPIGDFRVRCVADLQGAAGACAAMHASGAIDFPDAVSGTRCKGLTEDPTQVAALPATARQAVLASCRYGQALGQAVGHYEETNSVGWDAAADLITALSRLTGSRDLTMINEQFPGYHHRHPPPAP
;
A
#
# COMPACT_ATOMS: atom_id res chain seq x y z
N PRO A 1 -14.01 28.91 -11.37
CA PRO A 1 -14.61 29.65 -12.52
C PRO A 1 -15.63 28.80 -13.28
N GLU A 2 -16.78 29.35 -13.67
CA GLU A 2 -17.81 28.62 -14.44
C GLU A 2 -17.28 28.11 -15.80
N ALA A 3 -16.32 28.81 -16.39
CA ALA A 3 -15.61 28.40 -17.60
C ALA A 3 -14.80 27.09 -17.49
N LEU A 4 -14.58 26.58 -16.26
CA LEU A 4 -13.88 25.32 -15.99
C LEU A 4 -14.82 24.20 -15.51
N ARG A 5 -16.13 24.45 -15.40
CA ARG A 5 -17.10 23.43 -14.99
C ARG A 5 -17.09 22.27 -16.01
N GLY A 6 -16.88 21.04 -15.53
CA GLY A 6 -16.73 19.85 -16.39
C GLY A 6 -15.37 19.71 -17.09
N ARG A 7 -14.38 20.55 -16.74
CA ARG A 7 -13.02 20.52 -17.28
C ARG A 7 -11.94 20.30 -16.20
N VAL A 8 -12.35 20.04 -14.96
CA VAL A 8 -11.45 19.75 -13.83
C VAL A 8 -11.53 18.27 -13.53
N GLU A 9 -10.40 17.59 -13.70
CA GLU A 9 -10.20 16.21 -13.27
C GLU A 9 -9.61 16.23 -11.86
N VAL A 10 -10.09 15.38 -10.96
CA VAL A 10 -9.61 15.31 -9.57
C VAL A 10 -9.04 13.92 -9.32
N LEU A 11 -7.72 13.89 -9.13
CA LEU A 11 -7.00 12.70 -8.70
C LEU A 11 -6.67 12.84 -7.22
N VAL A 12 -7.00 11.83 -6.44
CA VAL A 12 -6.78 11.80 -4.98
C VAL A 12 -5.71 10.77 -4.68
N ALA A 13 -4.73 11.13 -3.86
CA ALA A 13 -3.74 10.19 -3.35
C ALA A 13 -3.62 10.37 -1.84
N ALA A 14 -3.57 9.27 -1.11
CA ALA A 14 -3.29 9.29 0.33
C ALA A 14 -1.78 9.15 0.58
N THR A 15 -1.26 9.82 1.60
CA THR A 15 0.11 9.56 2.05
C THR A 15 0.27 8.19 2.70
N HIS A 16 -0.85 7.59 3.14
CA HIS A 16 -0.92 6.36 3.95
C HIS A 16 -0.45 6.53 5.41
N ASN A 17 -0.63 7.72 5.97
CA ASN A 17 -0.25 7.99 7.35
C ASN A 17 -1.13 7.23 8.36
N HIS A 18 -0.49 6.52 9.28
CA HIS A 18 -1.13 5.67 10.30
C HIS A 18 -1.54 6.40 11.59
N HIS A 19 -1.28 7.71 11.69
CA HIS A 19 -1.53 8.50 12.90
C HIS A 19 -2.48 9.68 12.62
N GLY A 20 -3.50 9.42 11.80
CA GLY A 20 -4.66 10.29 11.61
C GLY A 20 -5.92 9.67 12.22
N PRO A 21 -7.01 10.43 12.39
CA PRO A 21 -8.31 9.84 12.72
C PRO A 21 -8.75 8.84 11.63
N ASP A 22 -9.43 7.78 12.05
CA ASP A 22 -9.78 6.64 11.19
C ASP A 22 -10.73 7.05 10.04
N THR A 23 -10.42 6.55 8.84
CA THR A 23 -11.16 6.79 7.60
C THR A 23 -11.78 5.52 7.01
N ALA A 24 -11.50 4.36 7.59
CA ALA A 24 -11.90 3.05 7.08
C ALA A 24 -12.85 2.30 8.02
N PHE A 25 -12.54 2.13 9.30
CA PHE A 25 -13.30 1.19 10.16
C PHE A 25 -14.11 1.88 11.26
N ALA A 26 -13.49 2.76 12.04
CA ALA A 26 -14.13 3.49 13.14
C ALA A 26 -14.30 4.97 12.79
N VAL A 27 -14.91 5.25 11.64
CA VAL A 27 -14.99 6.60 11.08
C VAL A 27 -15.79 7.54 11.97
N ASN A 28 -15.15 8.60 12.47
CA ASN A 28 -15.86 9.73 13.06
C ASN A 28 -16.48 10.58 11.92
N PRO A 29 -17.81 10.66 11.80
CA PRO A 29 -18.45 11.32 10.67
C PRO A 29 -18.34 12.85 10.68
N GLU A 30 -18.24 13.47 11.85
CA GLU A 30 -18.09 14.92 11.98
C GLU A 30 -16.70 15.32 11.52
N TRP A 31 -15.68 14.62 12.03
CA TRP A 31 -14.31 14.83 11.60
C TRP A 31 -14.12 14.51 10.11
N TYR A 32 -14.68 13.42 9.59
CA TYR A 32 -14.53 13.06 8.18
C TYR A 32 -15.15 14.12 7.26
N ARG A 33 -16.31 14.69 7.63
CA ARG A 33 -16.91 15.81 6.88
C ARG A 33 -16.03 17.05 6.93
N PHE A 34 -15.50 17.40 8.10
CA PHE A 34 -14.53 18.48 8.22
C PHE A 34 -13.32 18.24 7.31
N PHE A 35 -12.73 17.04 7.32
CA PHE A 35 -11.65 16.64 6.43
C PHE A 35 -12.00 16.83 4.95
N LEU A 36 -13.18 16.35 4.52
CA LEU A 36 -13.64 16.52 3.14
C LEU A 36 -13.82 18.01 2.76
N GLU A 37 -14.32 18.83 3.68
CA GLU A 37 -14.42 20.27 3.48
C GLU A 37 -13.03 20.91 3.32
N GLN A 38 -12.04 20.53 4.13
CA GLN A 38 -10.67 21.01 3.98
C GLN A 38 -10.06 20.58 2.64
N ALA A 39 -10.26 19.33 2.22
CA ALA A 39 -9.77 18.82 0.94
C ALA A 39 -10.40 19.56 -0.25
N ARG A 40 -11.72 19.77 -0.22
CA ARG A 40 -12.46 20.57 -1.21
C ARG A 40 -11.93 22.00 -1.26
N ASP A 41 -11.70 22.60 -0.10
CA ASP A 41 -11.27 24.00 0.03
C ASP A 41 -9.85 24.19 -0.50
N ALA A 42 -8.95 23.23 -0.26
CA ALA A 42 -7.60 23.22 -0.85
C ALA A 42 -7.65 23.16 -2.39
N VAL A 43 -8.52 22.33 -2.98
CA VAL A 43 -8.71 22.28 -4.44
C VAL A 43 -9.26 23.61 -4.97
N ARG A 44 -10.24 24.21 -4.28
CA ARG A 44 -10.79 25.51 -4.67
C ARG A 44 -9.72 26.60 -4.62
N GLU A 45 -8.94 26.68 -3.55
CA GLU A 45 -7.86 27.66 -3.39
C GLU A 45 -6.80 27.52 -4.49
N ALA A 46 -6.42 26.28 -4.86
CA ALA A 46 -5.50 26.02 -5.95
C ALA A 46 -6.06 26.51 -7.31
N VAL A 47 -7.36 26.29 -7.58
CA VAL A 47 -8.01 26.77 -8.81
C VAL A 47 -8.14 28.29 -8.84
N ASP A 48 -8.40 28.93 -7.70
CA ASP A 48 -8.54 30.38 -7.61
C ASP A 48 -7.19 31.11 -7.74
N ARG A 49 -6.07 30.39 -7.56
CA ARG A 49 -4.69 30.91 -7.68
C ARG A 49 -3.95 30.39 -8.90
N LEU A 50 -4.65 29.97 -9.95
CA LEU A 50 -4.00 29.55 -11.20
C LEU A 50 -3.10 30.66 -11.74
N GLU A 51 -1.83 30.33 -11.95
CA GLU A 51 -0.82 31.19 -12.57
C GLU A 51 -0.07 30.44 -13.69
N PRO A 52 0.51 31.13 -14.68
CA PRO A 52 1.35 30.49 -15.68
C PRO A 52 2.52 29.74 -15.03
N ALA A 53 2.78 28.51 -15.47
CA ALA A 53 3.84 27.68 -14.90
C ALA A 53 4.55 26.84 -15.96
N THR A 54 5.81 26.52 -15.69
CA THR A 54 6.59 25.50 -16.40
C THR A 54 6.83 24.33 -15.47
N LEU A 55 6.67 23.11 -15.99
CA LEU A 55 6.89 21.88 -15.23
C LEU A 55 8.30 21.36 -15.50
N HIS A 56 8.98 20.90 -14.46
CA HIS A 56 10.30 20.29 -14.55
C HIS A 56 10.32 18.99 -13.77
N VAL A 57 10.95 17.96 -14.32
CA VAL A 57 10.99 16.62 -13.73
C VAL A 57 12.42 16.14 -13.53
N ALA A 58 12.65 15.43 -12.44
CA ALA A 58 13.84 14.63 -12.22
C ALA A 58 13.43 13.31 -11.55
N GLU A 59 14.28 12.30 -11.70
CA GLU A 59 14.11 11.01 -11.04
C GLU A 59 15.47 10.51 -10.56
N GLY A 60 15.49 10.02 -9.33
CA GLY A 60 16.64 9.37 -8.72
C GLY A 60 16.21 8.17 -7.89
N THR A 61 17.04 7.80 -6.92
CA THR A 61 16.74 6.71 -5.99
C THR A 61 16.99 7.12 -4.56
N HIS A 62 16.16 6.66 -3.63
CA HIS A 62 16.36 6.86 -2.19
C HIS A 62 16.00 5.60 -1.39
N TYR A 63 16.80 5.31 -0.37
CA TYR A 63 16.74 4.06 0.40
C TYR A 63 16.66 4.28 1.92
N PHE A 64 17.10 5.43 2.41
CA PHE A 64 17.28 5.63 3.84
C PHE A 64 15.94 5.64 4.59
N GLY A 65 15.84 4.81 5.62
CA GLY A 65 14.63 4.69 6.44
C GLY A 65 13.49 3.93 5.78
N ALA A 66 13.76 3.16 4.72
CA ALA A 66 12.77 2.29 4.08
C ALA A 66 13.39 0.95 3.75
N SER A 67 12.63 -0.12 3.92
CA SER A 67 12.94 -1.44 3.37
C SER A 67 11.67 -2.19 3.08
N ASP A 68 11.72 -3.10 2.12
CA ASP A 68 10.74 -4.18 2.01
C ASP A 68 10.92 -5.16 3.18
N LEU A 69 9.84 -5.42 3.92
CA LEU A 69 9.81 -6.23 5.13
C LEU A 69 8.97 -7.51 5.02
N ASN A 70 8.43 -7.87 3.85
CA ASN A 70 7.77 -9.16 3.68
C ASN A 70 8.48 -10.15 2.71
N GLY A 71 7.93 -11.37 2.57
CA GLY A 71 8.50 -12.60 2.04
C GLY A 71 9.49 -12.45 0.90
N ILE A 72 9.10 -11.81 -0.21
CA ILE A 72 10.00 -11.43 -1.29
C ILE A 72 10.48 -9.97 -1.09
N ARG A 73 11.79 -9.75 -1.17
CA ARG A 73 12.44 -8.45 -0.97
C ARG A 73 12.59 -7.71 -2.30
N VAL A 74 11.56 -6.98 -2.72
CA VAL A 74 11.60 -6.14 -3.93
C VAL A 74 11.21 -4.72 -3.57
N TYR A 75 12.18 -3.93 -3.13
CA TYR A 75 11.96 -2.52 -2.80
C TYR A 75 12.05 -1.64 -4.06
N ASP A 76 11.06 -0.77 -4.30
CA ASP A 76 11.12 0.27 -5.34
C ASP A 76 11.73 1.56 -4.80
N PRO A 77 13.01 1.87 -5.11
CA PRO A 77 13.68 3.02 -4.55
C PRO A 77 13.40 4.33 -5.30
N THR A 78 12.57 4.29 -6.34
CA THR A 78 12.34 5.44 -7.24
C THR A 78 11.95 6.68 -6.44
N LEU A 79 12.70 7.76 -6.64
CA LEU A 79 12.44 9.08 -6.09
C LEU A 79 12.12 10.03 -7.25
N GLY A 80 10.83 10.31 -7.44
CA GLY A 80 10.35 11.27 -8.43
C GLY A 80 10.24 12.68 -7.86
N VAL A 81 10.67 13.69 -8.63
CA VAL A 81 10.50 15.11 -8.30
C VAL A 81 9.88 15.83 -9.48
N LEU A 82 8.69 16.40 -9.29
CA LEU A 82 8.02 17.26 -10.27
C LEU A 82 7.86 18.65 -9.68
N GLN A 83 8.41 19.67 -10.33
CA GLN A 83 8.35 21.04 -9.85
C GLN A 83 7.65 21.96 -10.84
N ALA A 84 6.68 22.72 -10.34
CA ALA A 84 6.04 23.82 -11.06
C ALA A 84 6.75 25.13 -10.72
N ARG A 85 7.19 25.85 -11.76
CA ARG A 85 7.89 27.14 -11.62
C ARG A 85 7.16 28.24 -12.38
N ALA A 86 7.00 29.39 -11.72
CA ALA A 86 6.48 30.61 -12.35
C ALA A 86 7.49 31.16 -13.38
N PRO A 87 7.07 32.08 -14.28
CA PRO A 87 7.95 32.65 -15.31
C PRO A 87 9.15 33.42 -14.75
N ASP A 88 9.04 33.92 -13.52
CA ASP A 88 10.12 34.60 -12.78
C ASP A 88 11.10 33.62 -12.10
N GLY A 89 10.88 32.30 -12.24
CA GLY A 89 11.70 31.25 -11.64
C GLY A 89 11.29 30.84 -10.22
N ARG A 90 10.31 31.51 -9.61
CA ARG A 90 9.79 31.14 -8.29
C ARG A 90 9.16 29.74 -8.32
N VAL A 91 9.47 28.94 -7.30
CA VAL A 91 8.81 27.63 -7.10
C VAL A 91 7.37 27.87 -6.64
N ILE A 92 6.42 27.31 -7.38
CA ILE A 92 4.99 27.31 -7.03
C ILE A 92 4.69 26.10 -6.17
N ALA A 93 5.07 24.92 -6.65
CA ALA A 93 4.87 23.65 -5.96
C ALA A 93 5.93 22.62 -6.35
N THR A 94 6.22 21.69 -5.44
CA THR A 94 7.06 20.52 -5.65
C THR A 94 6.29 19.26 -5.22
N LEU A 95 6.07 18.34 -6.15
CA LEU A 95 5.54 17.01 -5.88
C LEU A 95 6.71 16.02 -5.78
N VAL A 96 6.74 15.26 -4.69
CA VAL A 96 7.73 14.22 -4.41
C VAL A 96 7.02 12.87 -4.37
N GLN A 97 7.50 11.93 -5.18
CA GLN A 97 7.03 10.54 -5.19
C GLN A 97 8.14 9.64 -4.64
N TRP A 98 7.82 8.84 -3.62
CA TRP A 98 8.74 7.83 -3.08
C TRP A 98 7.95 6.76 -2.32
N ALA A 99 8.40 5.51 -2.30
CA ALA A 99 7.67 4.39 -1.71
C ALA A 99 8.12 4.11 -0.28
N ASN A 100 7.27 4.42 0.72
CA ASN A 100 7.48 3.97 2.11
C ASN A 100 6.19 4.13 2.92
N HIS A 101 5.92 3.28 3.91
CA HIS A 101 4.81 3.47 4.84
C HIS A 101 5.10 4.63 5.82
N PRO A 102 4.26 5.67 5.94
CA PRO A 102 4.36 6.68 7.01
C PRO A 102 3.87 6.12 8.36
N GLU A 103 4.71 5.26 8.92
CA GLU A 103 4.45 4.52 10.15
C GLU A 103 5.66 4.53 11.11
N SER A 104 6.55 5.52 10.99
CA SER A 104 7.78 5.63 11.77
C SER A 104 7.55 5.63 13.29
N THR A 105 6.34 5.97 13.72
CA THR A 105 5.92 5.99 15.12
C THR A 105 4.87 4.93 15.47
N LEU A 106 4.57 3.99 14.59
CA LEU A 106 3.58 2.93 14.86
C LEU A 106 4.01 2.10 16.09
N ASN A 107 3.06 1.66 16.91
CA ASN A 107 3.24 1.03 18.23
C ASN A 107 4.19 1.79 19.18
N TRP A 108 4.32 3.11 19.02
CA TRP A 108 4.97 3.96 20.01
C TRP A 108 3.93 4.63 20.89
N SER A 109 4.23 4.71 22.19
CA SER A 109 3.46 5.52 23.12
C SER A 109 4.31 6.68 23.63
N PRO A 110 3.86 7.94 23.48
CA PRO A 110 4.46 9.04 24.21
C PRO A 110 4.31 8.85 25.72
N PRO A 111 5.11 9.57 26.55
CA PRO A 111 4.98 9.52 28.00
C PRO A 111 3.56 9.90 28.45
N LEU A 112 2.98 9.12 29.37
CA LEU A 112 1.61 9.33 29.87
C LEU A 112 1.36 10.74 30.40
N ALA A 113 2.37 11.36 31.00
CA ALA A 113 2.33 12.74 31.49
C ALA A 113 1.89 13.76 30.43
N ARG A 114 2.05 13.47 29.13
CA ARG A 114 1.61 14.33 28.03
C ARG A 114 0.10 14.40 27.87
N ILE A 115 -0.64 13.40 28.37
CA ILE A 115 -2.10 13.32 28.25
C ILE A 115 -2.82 13.25 29.60
N ALA A 116 -2.10 13.41 30.72
CA ALA A 116 -2.66 13.25 32.07
C ALA A 116 -3.87 14.16 32.32
N ASP A 117 -3.84 15.40 31.82
CA ASP A 117 -4.98 16.31 31.91
C ASP A 117 -6.18 15.85 31.08
N ALA A 118 -5.94 15.35 29.86
CA ALA A 118 -7.01 14.79 29.02
C ALA A 118 -7.66 13.59 29.70
N CYS A 119 -6.87 12.69 30.30
CA CYS A 119 -7.42 11.57 31.06
C CYS A 119 -8.30 12.05 32.22
N ARG A 120 -7.88 13.08 32.96
CA ARG A 120 -8.67 13.64 34.06
C ARG A 120 -9.97 14.26 33.56
N VAL A 121 -9.92 15.06 32.50
CA VAL A 121 -11.09 15.74 31.92
C VAL A 121 -12.10 14.74 31.33
N LEU A 122 -11.61 13.73 30.62
CA LEU A 122 -12.42 12.67 29.99
C LEU A 122 -12.75 11.51 30.94
N GLN A 123 -12.28 11.60 32.19
CA GLN A 123 -12.45 10.57 33.22
C GLN A 123 -11.93 9.18 32.79
N TRP A 124 -10.90 9.14 31.94
CA TRP A 124 -10.24 7.91 31.56
C TRP A 124 -9.37 7.37 32.70
N GLN A 125 -9.48 6.07 32.95
CA GLN A 125 -8.76 5.36 34.00
C GLN A 125 -8.20 4.04 33.49
N GLY A 126 -7.17 3.50 34.14
CA GLY A 126 -6.53 2.26 33.73
C GLY A 126 -6.07 2.31 32.27
N GLU A 127 -6.37 1.27 31.50
CA GLU A 127 -6.01 1.15 30.09
C GLU A 127 -6.64 2.22 29.19
N ALA A 128 -7.77 2.83 29.61
CA ALA A 128 -8.38 3.93 28.87
C ALA A 128 -7.50 5.20 28.89
N CYS A 129 -6.69 5.40 29.94
CA CYS A 129 -5.71 6.48 30.02
C CYS A 129 -4.35 6.02 29.46
N SER A 130 -4.26 5.86 28.15
CA SER A 130 -3.03 5.51 27.43
C SER A 130 -2.69 6.56 26.37
N ALA A 131 -1.42 6.87 26.16
CA ALA A 131 -1.01 7.82 25.12
C ALA A 131 -0.76 7.14 23.76
N GLU A 132 -0.73 5.81 23.73
CA GLU A 132 -0.55 4.98 22.54
C GLU A 132 -1.62 5.30 21.50
N GLY A 133 -1.19 5.59 20.26
CA GLY A 133 -2.08 5.95 19.16
C GLY A 133 -2.90 7.25 19.35
N ARG A 134 -2.70 8.00 20.45
CA ARG A 134 -3.48 9.22 20.77
C ARG A 134 -2.72 10.51 20.48
N TYR A 135 -2.07 10.57 19.32
CA TYR A 135 -1.41 11.77 18.81
C TYR A 135 -1.56 11.84 17.29
N LEU A 136 -1.59 13.07 16.77
CA LEU A 136 -1.66 13.32 15.34
C LEU A 136 -0.28 13.69 14.80
N THR A 137 0.12 13.05 13.72
CA THR A 137 1.32 13.40 12.96
C THR A 137 1.09 13.12 11.48
N ALA A 138 1.83 13.82 10.62
CA ALA A 138 1.91 13.53 9.19
C ALA A 138 3.18 12.73 8.84
N ASP A 139 3.81 12.13 9.86
CA ASP A 139 5.04 11.33 9.80
C ASP A 139 6.17 12.00 8.98
N TYR A 140 7.05 11.22 8.33
CA TYR A 140 8.13 11.75 7.51
C TYR A 140 7.64 12.59 6.31
N PRO A 141 6.47 12.37 5.67
CA PRO A 141 5.94 13.27 4.65
C PRO A 141 5.78 14.71 5.17
N GLY A 142 5.29 14.88 6.39
CA GLY A 142 5.18 16.19 7.03
C GLY A 142 6.54 16.83 7.33
N ALA A 143 7.55 16.04 7.69
CA ALA A 143 8.91 16.53 7.89
C ALA A 143 9.57 16.96 6.57
N LEU A 144 9.40 16.17 5.51
CA LEU A 144 9.82 16.50 4.15
C LEU A 144 9.20 17.83 3.68
N ALA A 145 7.88 17.99 3.80
CA ALA A 145 7.18 19.20 3.37
C ALA A 145 7.72 20.44 4.08
N ARG A 146 7.97 20.35 5.39
CA ARG A 146 8.58 21.43 6.17
C ARG A 146 10.05 21.70 5.79
N TRP A 147 10.82 20.66 5.48
CA TRP A 147 12.21 20.79 5.03
C TRP A 147 12.28 21.57 3.71
N LEU A 148 11.59 21.07 2.69
CA LEU A 148 11.60 21.67 1.36
C LEU A 148 10.92 23.05 1.35
N GLY A 149 9.77 23.20 2.00
CA GLY A 149 9.07 24.50 2.06
C GLY A 149 9.94 25.62 2.65
N ARG A 150 10.82 25.33 3.61
CA ARG A 150 11.76 26.32 4.16
C ARG A 150 12.96 26.62 3.25
N ARG A 151 13.39 25.66 2.42
CA ARG A 151 14.65 25.76 1.67
C ARG A 151 14.45 26.18 0.22
N ILE A 152 13.37 25.75 -0.41
CA ILE A 152 13.07 26.02 -1.83
C ILE A 152 11.75 26.78 -2.04
N GLY A 153 10.91 26.90 -1.01
CA GLY A 153 9.61 27.57 -1.10
C GLY A 153 8.55 26.77 -1.87
N GLY A 154 7.37 27.38 -2.05
CA GLY A 154 6.21 26.76 -2.69
C GLY A 154 5.55 25.67 -1.84
N GLU A 155 4.43 25.15 -2.33
CA GLU A 155 3.71 24.04 -1.71
C GLU A 155 4.43 22.71 -1.97
N VAL A 156 4.45 21.82 -0.99
CA VAL A 156 5.10 20.51 -1.13
C VAL A 156 4.09 19.40 -0.96
N LEU A 157 3.98 18.56 -1.99
CA LEU A 157 3.09 17.40 -1.99
C LEU A 157 3.94 16.14 -1.97
N TYR A 158 3.57 15.18 -1.12
CA TYR A 158 4.13 13.85 -1.11
C TYR A 158 3.08 12.87 -1.60
N VAL A 159 3.43 12.01 -2.56
CA VAL A 159 2.59 10.91 -3.02
C VAL A 159 3.34 9.60 -2.83
N ASN A 160 2.65 8.59 -2.31
CA ASN A 160 3.29 7.33 -2.00
C ASN A 160 3.56 6.50 -3.27
N GLY A 161 4.37 5.45 -3.16
CA GLY A 161 4.73 4.53 -4.23
C GLY A 161 4.26 3.10 -3.99
N ALA A 162 5.12 2.14 -4.37
CA ALA A 162 4.89 0.71 -4.18
C ALA A 162 5.11 0.31 -2.73
N ILE A 163 4.06 0.35 -1.91
CA ILE A 163 4.19 0.07 -0.47
C ILE A 163 3.63 -1.27 -0.02
N GLY A 164 2.92 -1.99 -0.89
CA GLY A 164 2.39 -3.31 -0.56
C GLY A 164 3.50 -4.26 -0.08
N ALA A 165 3.11 -5.29 0.69
CA ALA A 165 4.06 -6.22 1.31
C ALA A 165 5.11 -5.51 2.21
N MET A 166 4.72 -4.41 2.86
CA MET A 166 5.46 -3.72 3.92
C MET A 166 6.76 -3.01 3.49
N ALA A 167 6.74 -2.16 2.45
CA ALA A 167 7.81 -1.17 2.28
C ALA A 167 7.71 -0.13 3.41
N SER A 168 8.59 -0.22 4.40
CA SER A 168 8.35 0.32 5.74
C SER A 168 9.62 0.85 6.43
N PRO A 169 9.48 1.83 7.34
CA PRO A 169 10.53 2.25 8.27
C PRO A 169 10.64 1.36 9.51
N LEU A 170 9.72 0.43 9.76
CA LEU A 170 9.70 -0.42 10.96
C LEU A 170 10.88 -1.39 10.94
N GLY A 171 11.60 -1.52 12.05
CA GLY A 171 12.79 -2.37 12.08
C GLY A 171 13.93 -1.92 11.15
N VAL A 172 13.81 -0.76 10.50
CA VAL A 172 14.88 -0.16 9.69
C VAL A 172 15.70 0.81 10.55
N PRO A 173 17.03 0.62 10.64
CA PRO A 173 17.91 1.55 11.33
C PRO A 173 17.87 2.94 10.71
N VAL A 174 17.66 3.96 11.55
CA VAL A 174 17.74 5.38 11.19
C VAL A 174 18.67 6.06 12.17
N TRP A 175 19.63 6.85 11.68
CA TRP A 175 20.64 7.50 12.51
C TRP A 175 20.73 9.00 12.22
N GLU A 176 21.33 9.74 13.15
CA GLU A 176 21.68 11.14 12.96
C GLU A 176 22.78 11.25 11.88
N VAL A 177 22.46 11.90 10.76
CA VAL A 177 23.37 12.05 9.62
C VAL A 177 24.26 13.27 9.81
N SER A 178 25.57 13.07 9.68
CA SER A 178 26.60 14.11 9.78
C SER A 178 27.84 13.73 8.98
N ASP A 179 28.82 14.63 8.87
CA ASP A 179 30.11 14.30 8.25
C ASP A 179 30.83 13.11 8.93
N ARG A 180 30.57 12.88 10.22
CA ARG A 180 31.14 11.76 10.98
C ARG A 180 30.34 10.46 10.85
N THR A 181 29.06 10.58 10.53
CA THR A 181 28.10 9.47 10.41
C THR A 181 27.28 9.68 9.13
N PRO A 182 27.91 9.59 7.95
CA PRO A 182 27.27 9.95 6.70
C PRO A 182 26.12 8.99 6.33
N LEU A 183 25.30 9.38 5.35
CA LEU A 183 24.19 8.56 4.87
C LEU A 183 24.67 7.25 4.20
N GLY A 184 25.83 7.29 3.51
CA GLY A 184 26.33 6.15 2.74
C GLY A 184 25.30 5.64 1.72
N ASN A 185 25.05 4.34 1.74
CA ASN A 185 24.02 3.70 0.89
C ASN A 185 22.62 3.65 1.54
N GLY A 186 22.43 4.31 2.69
CA GLY A 186 21.15 4.39 3.40
C GLY A 186 20.76 3.15 4.22
N TYR A 187 21.53 2.06 4.17
CA TYR A 187 21.27 0.83 4.92
C TYR A 187 22.40 0.44 5.88
N VAL A 188 23.65 0.65 5.46
CA VAL A 188 24.82 0.30 6.29
C VAL A 188 25.05 1.39 7.31
N VAL A 189 24.74 1.09 8.56
CA VAL A 189 24.91 1.99 9.70
C VAL A 189 26.40 2.30 9.91
N PRO A 190 26.84 3.57 9.87
CA PRO A 190 28.22 3.94 10.13
C PRO A 190 28.68 3.58 11.54
N GLU A 191 29.98 3.33 11.71
CA GLU A 191 30.57 3.25 13.05
C GLU A 191 30.29 4.54 13.83
N ARG A 192 29.94 4.42 15.12
CA ARG A 192 29.57 5.54 16.01
C ARG A 192 28.26 6.25 15.67
N ALA A 193 27.42 5.67 14.82
CA ALA A 193 26.05 6.12 14.68
C ALA A 193 25.37 6.21 16.06
N THR A 194 24.64 7.29 16.28
CA THR A 194 23.90 7.55 17.52
C THR A 194 22.41 7.37 17.29
N ARG A 195 21.71 6.96 18.36
CA ARG A 195 20.24 6.98 18.40
C ARG A 195 19.75 8.38 18.72
N THR A 196 18.54 8.70 18.29
CA THR A 196 17.79 9.90 18.68
C THR A 196 18.06 10.32 20.14
N GLY A 197 18.76 11.44 20.33
CA GLY A 197 18.95 12.07 21.65
C GLY A 197 19.73 11.24 22.69
N LEU A 198 20.39 10.15 22.27
CA LEU A 198 21.14 9.24 23.13
C LEU A 198 22.51 8.93 22.50
N GLY A 199 23.42 8.36 23.29
CA GLY A 199 24.80 8.07 22.88
C GLY A 199 24.93 7.03 21.75
N PRO A 200 26.13 6.44 21.59
CA PRO A 200 26.39 5.42 20.57
C PRO A 200 25.35 4.29 20.61
N ALA A 201 24.91 3.85 19.42
CA ALA A 201 23.82 2.90 19.28
C ALA A 201 24.24 1.69 18.42
N THR A 202 23.63 0.55 18.68
CA THR A 202 23.75 -0.64 17.81
C THR A 202 22.71 -0.57 16.69
N THR A 203 22.96 -1.25 15.58
CA THR A 203 22.01 -1.38 14.46
C THR A 203 20.61 -1.83 14.93
N GLY A 204 20.54 -2.85 15.79
CA GLY A 204 19.27 -3.30 16.38
C GLY A 204 18.57 -2.22 17.20
N SER A 205 19.32 -1.51 18.06
CA SER A 205 18.72 -0.44 18.87
C SER A 205 18.22 0.77 18.07
N LEU A 206 18.75 0.99 16.86
CA LEU A 206 18.28 2.00 15.91
C LEU A 206 17.05 1.50 15.12
N ALA A 207 17.03 0.23 14.75
CA ALA A 207 15.87 -0.42 14.13
C ALA A 207 14.64 -0.38 15.06
N ASP A 208 14.86 -0.61 16.35
CA ASP A 208 13.84 -0.58 17.41
C ASP A 208 13.51 0.84 17.89
N ASP A 209 14.18 1.88 17.36
CA ASP A 209 13.92 3.25 17.78
C ASP A 209 12.61 3.78 17.20
N ARG A 210 11.56 3.71 18.03
CA ARG A 210 10.29 4.38 17.76
C ARG A 210 10.29 5.72 18.51
N SER A 211 10.36 6.82 17.79
CA SER A 211 10.45 8.17 18.34
C SER A 211 9.94 9.21 17.35
N PHE A 212 9.59 10.41 17.81
CA PHE A 212 9.27 11.53 16.91
C PHE A 212 10.47 12.05 16.10
N ARG A 213 11.71 11.69 16.45
CA ARG A 213 12.89 12.11 15.68
C ARG A 213 13.07 11.25 14.44
N LYS A 214 12.76 9.95 14.50
CA LYS A 214 12.85 9.03 13.36
C LYS A 214 12.15 9.56 12.09
N PRO A 215 10.85 9.97 12.11
CA PRO A 215 10.21 10.52 10.92
C PRO A 215 10.84 11.85 10.48
N ILE A 216 11.39 12.65 11.41
CA ILE A 216 12.10 13.88 11.05
C ILE A 216 13.36 13.53 10.26
N LEU A 217 14.19 12.60 10.74
CA LEU A 217 15.42 12.18 10.05
C LEU A 217 15.12 11.62 8.66
N ILE A 218 14.12 10.74 8.54
CA ILE A 218 13.71 10.20 7.23
C ILE A 218 13.29 11.34 6.30
N GLY A 219 12.41 12.25 6.75
CA GLY A 219 11.92 13.34 5.92
C GLY A 219 12.99 14.37 5.55
N GLU A 220 13.93 14.66 6.44
CA GLU A 220 15.07 15.56 6.19
C GLU A 220 16.03 14.94 5.17
N GLN A 221 16.40 13.66 5.30
CA GLN A 221 17.31 13.01 4.34
C GLN A 221 16.65 12.77 2.98
N LEU A 222 15.34 12.51 2.95
CA LEU A 222 14.57 12.53 1.71
C LEU A 222 14.58 13.92 1.08
N GLY A 223 14.45 14.98 1.89
CA GLY A 223 14.58 16.37 1.45
C GLY A 223 15.94 16.69 0.85
N VAL A 224 17.03 16.23 1.46
CA VAL A 224 18.40 16.35 0.92
C VAL A 224 18.52 15.64 -0.43
N ALA A 225 17.95 14.44 -0.56
CA ALA A 225 17.95 13.70 -1.82
C ALA A 225 17.17 14.45 -2.92
N VAL A 226 16.02 15.04 -2.58
CA VAL A 226 15.25 15.90 -3.51
C VAL A 226 16.07 17.12 -3.93
N GLU A 227 16.74 17.81 -2.99
CA GLU A 227 17.60 18.96 -3.29
C GLU A 227 18.73 18.61 -4.26
N GLY A 228 19.35 17.43 -4.11
CA GLY A 228 20.37 16.93 -5.05
C GLY A 228 19.85 16.81 -6.49
N LEU A 229 18.60 16.35 -6.65
CA LEU A 229 17.97 16.19 -7.97
C LEU A 229 17.57 17.52 -8.62
N LEU A 230 17.46 18.62 -7.87
CA LEU A 230 17.05 19.92 -8.42
C LEU A 230 17.98 20.45 -9.51
N SER A 231 19.27 20.08 -9.45
CA SER A 231 20.27 20.44 -10.45
C SER A 231 20.09 19.69 -11.78
N SER A 232 19.39 18.56 -11.76
CA SER A 232 19.14 17.68 -12.91
C SER A 232 17.72 17.80 -13.47
N LEU A 233 16.95 18.78 -12.99
CA LEU A 233 15.58 19.02 -13.43
C LEU A 233 15.52 19.32 -14.93
N GLU A 234 14.80 18.49 -15.66
CA GLU A 234 14.55 18.65 -17.09
C GLU A 234 13.18 19.30 -17.31
N PRO A 235 13.06 20.33 -18.17
CA PRO A 235 11.76 20.88 -18.55
C PRO A 235 10.87 19.81 -19.19
N LEU A 236 9.65 19.65 -18.68
CA LEU A 236 8.63 18.81 -19.31
C LEU A 236 7.94 19.59 -20.42
N ALA A 237 8.24 19.22 -21.66
CA ALA A 237 7.52 19.71 -22.83
C ALA A 237 6.10 19.10 -22.88
N ALA A 238 5.17 19.66 -22.11
CA ALA A 238 3.77 19.22 -22.11
C ALA A 238 2.93 20.15 -23.00
N SER A 239 2.50 19.65 -24.16
CA SER A 239 1.46 20.32 -24.95
C SER A 239 0.04 20.04 -24.42
N ARG A 240 -0.13 18.96 -23.65
CA ARG A 240 -1.42 18.53 -23.07
C ARG A 240 -1.22 17.68 -21.80
N LEU A 241 -2.15 17.81 -20.86
CA LEU A 241 -2.37 16.86 -19.76
C LEU A 241 -3.43 15.85 -20.20
N GLU A 242 -3.12 14.56 -20.11
CA GLU A 242 -4.05 13.48 -20.48
C GLU A 242 -4.35 12.64 -19.24
N VAL A 243 -5.63 12.48 -18.92
CA VAL A 243 -6.08 11.59 -17.85
C VAL A 243 -7.00 10.54 -18.47
N ALA A 244 -6.76 9.29 -18.10
CA ALA A 244 -7.58 8.17 -18.50
C ALA A 244 -7.80 7.23 -17.30
N HIS A 245 -9.01 6.68 -17.21
CA HIS A 245 -9.39 5.75 -16.16
C HIS A 245 -9.82 4.44 -16.80
N GLN A 246 -9.32 3.32 -16.30
CA GLN A 246 -9.80 2.00 -16.68
C GLN A 246 -10.45 1.33 -15.47
N PRO A 247 -11.80 1.32 -15.40
CA PRO A 247 -12.49 0.57 -14.37
C PRO A 247 -12.31 -0.93 -14.59
N PHE A 248 -12.33 -1.66 -13.48
CA PHE A 248 -12.36 -3.12 -13.46
C PHE A 248 -13.13 -3.60 -12.23
N PHE A 249 -13.61 -4.84 -12.32
CA PHE A 249 -14.22 -5.54 -11.20
C PHE A 249 -13.22 -6.55 -10.68
N THR A 250 -13.14 -6.69 -9.36
CA THR A 250 -12.36 -7.74 -8.74
C THR A 250 -13.20 -8.46 -7.70
N ARG A 251 -12.95 -9.77 -7.56
CA ARG A 251 -13.70 -10.61 -6.65
C ARG A 251 -13.29 -10.30 -5.21
N MET A 252 -14.28 -10.07 -4.37
CA MET A 252 -14.13 -9.95 -2.93
C MET A 252 -14.15 -11.33 -2.29
N SER A 253 -13.02 -12.04 -2.38
CA SER A 253 -12.86 -13.33 -1.72
C SER A 253 -12.83 -13.20 -0.20
N ASN A 254 -12.43 -12.04 0.32
CA ASN A 254 -12.49 -11.73 1.74
C ASN A 254 -13.93 -11.42 2.16
N ILE A 255 -14.60 -12.43 2.73
CA ILE A 255 -15.96 -12.30 3.26
C ILE A 255 -16.06 -11.27 4.40
N GLY A 256 -14.95 -10.94 5.07
CA GLY A 256 -14.89 -9.92 6.11
C GLY A 256 -15.31 -8.55 5.60
N PHE A 257 -14.87 -8.17 4.39
CA PHE A 257 -15.31 -6.90 3.79
C PHE A 257 -16.78 -6.91 3.38
N ARG A 258 -17.33 -8.06 2.94
CA ARG A 258 -18.77 -8.19 2.68
C ARG A 258 -19.60 -8.02 3.96
N LYS A 259 -19.08 -8.50 5.10
CA LYS A 259 -19.67 -8.26 6.42
C LYS A 259 -19.59 -6.79 6.82
N LEU A 260 -18.41 -6.17 6.70
CA LEU A 260 -18.23 -4.77 7.06
C LEU A 260 -19.04 -3.83 6.16
N ALA A 261 -19.32 -4.22 4.92
CA ALA A 261 -20.14 -3.46 3.97
C ALA A 261 -21.66 -3.56 4.23
N VAL A 262 -22.11 -4.35 5.22
CA VAL A 262 -23.52 -4.39 5.62
C VAL A 262 -23.91 -3.06 6.26
N ILE A 263 -25.05 -2.52 5.81
CA ILE A 263 -25.56 -1.23 6.29
C ILE A 263 -26.41 -1.47 7.53
N SER A 264 -26.01 -0.87 8.65
CA SER A 264 -26.80 -0.82 9.87
C SER A 264 -28.09 -0.03 9.63
N PRO A 265 -29.28 -0.63 9.87
CA PRO A 265 -30.55 0.08 9.73
C PRO A 265 -30.69 1.27 10.71
N GLU A 266 -30.04 1.18 11.87
CA GLU A 266 -30.10 2.21 12.92
C GLU A 266 -29.31 3.47 12.54
N THR A 267 -28.13 3.28 11.94
CA THR A 267 -27.22 4.39 11.64
C THR A 267 -27.20 4.80 10.17
N GLY A 268 -27.71 3.95 9.28
CA GLY A 268 -27.60 4.12 7.82
C GLY A 268 -26.17 3.96 7.29
N ARG A 269 -25.26 3.37 8.08
CA ARG A 269 -23.82 3.26 7.76
C ARG A 269 -23.33 1.82 7.76
N SER A 270 -22.26 1.57 7.01
CA SER A 270 -21.46 0.35 7.07
C SER A 270 -20.36 0.45 8.14
N GLY A 271 -19.76 -0.69 8.48
CA GLY A 271 -18.50 -0.75 9.25
C GLY A 271 -17.24 -0.52 8.40
N LEU A 272 -17.42 -0.11 7.14
CA LEU A 272 -16.36 0.24 6.20
C LEU A 272 -16.70 1.57 5.52
N GLY A 273 -15.80 2.55 5.63
CA GLY A 273 -15.88 3.88 5.06
C GLY A 273 -17.00 4.76 5.65
N LEU A 274 -17.00 6.05 5.27
CA LEU A 274 -18.08 6.98 5.65
C LEU A 274 -19.39 6.66 4.92
N MET A 275 -19.31 6.32 3.63
CA MET A 275 -20.45 6.00 2.78
C MET A 275 -20.42 4.53 2.40
N PRO A 276 -21.58 3.83 2.41
CA PRO A 276 -21.63 2.43 2.00
C PRO A 276 -21.18 2.24 0.55
N GLY A 277 -20.19 1.37 0.35
CA GLY A 277 -19.74 0.96 -0.98
C GLY A 277 -20.80 0.17 -1.77
N GLN A 278 -20.76 0.32 -3.08
CA GLN A 278 -21.50 -0.52 -4.01
C GLN A 278 -20.78 -1.86 -4.20
N LEU A 279 -21.51 -2.96 -4.08
CA LEU A 279 -21.02 -4.29 -4.41
C LEU A 279 -21.84 -4.85 -5.57
N TYR A 280 -21.25 -5.81 -6.27
CA TYR A 280 -21.82 -6.37 -7.47
C TYR A 280 -21.85 -7.89 -7.40
N THR A 281 -22.84 -8.47 -8.06
CA THR A 281 -22.88 -9.90 -8.38
C THR A 281 -22.48 -10.04 -9.85
N CYS A 282 -21.51 -10.88 -10.13
CA CYS A 282 -21.05 -11.18 -11.48
C CYS A 282 -21.15 -12.68 -11.76
N ALA A 283 -21.27 -13.08 -13.03
CA ALA A 283 -21.16 -14.48 -13.41
C ALA A 283 -19.80 -15.06 -13.00
N ALA A 284 -19.76 -16.33 -12.57
CA ALA A 284 -18.53 -16.98 -12.11
C ALA A 284 -17.42 -16.96 -13.18
N THR A 285 -17.77 -17.26 -14.42
CA THR A 285 -16.84 -17.27 -15.56
C THR A 285 -17.10 -16.10 -16.51
N GLY A 286 -16.13 -15.84 -17.40
CA GLY A 286 -16.21 -14.77 -18.39
C GLY A 286 -15.80 -13.39 -17.87
N ASP A 287 -15.82 -12.41 -18.78
CA ASP A 287 -15.42 -11.04 -18.50
C ASP A 287 -16.33 -10.36 -17.48
N LYS A 288 -15.72 -9.65 -16.53
CA LYS A 288 -16.40 -8.86 -15.51
C LYS A 288 -16.47 -7.40 -15.98
N THR A 289 -17.67 -6.93 -16.30
CA THR A 289 -17.94 -5.63 -16.92
C THR A 289 -19.26 -5.07 -16.40
N GLU A 290 -19.53 -3.80 -16.67
CA GLU A 290 -20.83 -3.17 -16.36
C GLU A 290 -22.02 -3.90 -16.98
N ALA A 291 -21.82 -4.59 -18.11
CA ALA A 291 -22.87 -5.32 -18.81
C ALA A 291 -23.08 -6.74 -18.25
N THR A 292 -22.10 -7.28 -17.54
CA THR A 292 -22.09 -8.67 -17.04
C THR A 292 -22.16 -8.78 -15.52
N CYS A 293 -22.04 -7.65 -14.82
CA CYS A 293 -22.17 -7.51 -13.38
C CYS A 293 -23.38 -6.64 -13.05
N SER A 294 -24.12 -7.01 -12.03
CA SER A 294 -25.29 -6.25 -11.54
C SER A 294 -25.06 -5.75 -10.12
N ASP A 295 -25.50 -4.53 -9.82
CA ASP A 295 -25.55 -4.00 -8.44
C ASP A 295 -26.29 -5.01 -7.54
N ASP A 296 -25.72 -5.30 -6.37
CA ASP A 296 -26.33 -6.21 -5.40
C ASP A 296 -27.58 -5.63 -4.72
N LEU A 297 -27.94 -4.38 -5.06
CA LEU A 297 -29.07 -3.62 -4.53
C LEU A 297 -29.05 -3.50 -3.00
N ARG A 298 -27.85 -3.59 -2.40
CA ARG A 298 -27.61 -3.65 -0.96
C ARG A 298 -28.33 -4.81 -0.27
N LEU A 299 -28.62 -5.88 -1.01
CA LEU A 299 -29.19 -7.10 -0.46
C LEU A 299 -28.20 -7.74 0.51
N VAL A 300 -28.75 -8.43 1.51
CA VAL A 300 -27.99 -9.06 2.59
C VAL A 300 -28.35 -10.54 2.64
N ASP A 301 -27.32 -11.38 2.63
CA ASP A 301 -27.42 -12.81 2.87
C ASP A 301 -27.05 -13.13 4.32
N GLN A 302 -27.55 -14.27 4.83
CA GLN A 302 -27.12 -14.81 6.12
C GLN A 302 -26.06 -15.89 5.90
N ASP A 303 -24.83 -15.59 6.31
CA ASP A 303 -23.74 -16.56 6.36
C ASP A 303 -23.75 -17.31 7.72
N PRO A 304 -23.61 -18.63 7.73
CA PRO A 304 -23.74 -19.43 8.95
C PRO A 304 -22.61 -19.21 9.97
N VAL A 305 -21.48 -18.60 9.57
CA VAL A 305 -20.33 -18.38 10.46
C VAL A 305 -20.18 -16.90 10.80
N VAL A 306 -20.23 -16.01 9.81
CA VAL A 306 -19.95 -14.59 10.03
C VAL A 306 -21.21 -13.72 10.16
N GLY A 307 -22.40 -14.29 9.95
CA GLY A 307 -23.70 -13.62 10.07
C GLY A 307 -24.10 -12.87 8.82
N ALA A 308 -24.74 -11.70 8.99
CA ALA A 308 -25.15 -10.86 7.87
C ALA A 308 -23.95 -10.43 7.02
N ILE A 309 -24.05 -10.62 5.70
CA ILE A 309 -23.08 -10.16 4.70
C ILE A 309 -23.82 -9.54 3.51
N ARG A 310 -23.17 -8.63 2.80
CA ARG A 310 -23.68 -8.16 1.50
C ARG A 310 -23.75 -9.30 0.49
N HIS A 311 -24.81 -9.31 -0.33
CA HIS A 311 -25.04 -10.32 -1.36
C HIS A 311 -23.97 -10.28 -2.44
N GLY A 312 -23.56 -9.08 -2.87
CA GLY A 312 -22.50 -8.90 -3.86
C GLY A 312 -21.16 -9.43 -3.36
N ASP A 313 -20.41 -10.05 -4.27
CA ASP A 313 -19.08 -10.62 -4.03
C ASP A 313 -18.00 -10.03 -4.93
N HIS A 314 -18.29 -8.92 -5.62
CA HIS A 314 -17.33 -8.14 -6.39
C HIS A 314 -17.37 -6.68 -5.99
N THR A 315 -16.20 -6.04 -5.98
CA THR A 315 -16.09 -4.58 -5.93
C THR A 315 -15.65 -4.05 -7.29
N ARG A 316 -16.03 -2.81 -7.57
CA ARG A 316 -15.62 -2.09 -8.77
C ARG A 316 -14.65 -0.98 -8.38
N THR A 317 -13.49 -0.97 -9.00
CA THR A 317 -12.46 0.07 -8.79
C THR A 317 -11.84 0.45 -10.15
N ALA A 318 -10.78 1.25 -10.16
CA ALA A 318 -10.10 1.65 -11.39
C ALA A 318 -8.60 1.89 -11.19
N VAL A 319 -7.81 1.60 -12.22
CA VAL A 319 -6.50 2.23 -12.39
C VAL A 319 -6.66 3.54 -13.16
N SER A 320 -5.89 4.55 -12.80
CA SER A 320 -5.92 5.86 -13.48
C SER A 320 -4.53 6.25 -13.93
N LEU A 321 -4.41 6.82 -15.12
CA LEU A 321 -3.14 7.26 -15.72
C LEU A 321 -3.23 8.75 -16.04
N LEU A 322 -2.34 9.53 -15.42
CA LEU A 322 -2.07 10.92 -15.78
C LEU A 322 -0.77 10.98 -16.58
N ARG A 323 -0.83 11.55 -17.78
CA ARG A 323 0.35 11.82 -18.62
C ARG A 323 0.61 13.30 -18.76
N ILE A 324 1.87 13.67 -18.59
CA ILE A 324 2.42 15.01 -18.75
C ILE A 324 3.65 14.89 -19.67
N GLY A 325 3.42 14.90 -20.98
CA GLY A 325 4.48 14.59 -21.96
C GLY A 325 5.05 13.17 -21.74
N GLU A 326 6.34 13.10 -21.40
CA GLU A 326 7.07 11.85 -21.13
C GLU A 326 6.97 11.36 -19.68
N LEU A 327 6.31 12.11 -18.80
CA LEU A 327 6.02 11.69 -17.43
C LEU A 327 4.65 11.01 -17.34
N SER A 328 4.60 9.83 -16.75
CA SER A 328 3.38 9.06 -16.46
C SER A 328 3.24 8.82 -14.96
N LEU A 329 2.11 9.21 -14.39
CA LEU A 329 1.69 8.92 -13.01
C LEU A 329 0.54 7.92 -13.07
N VAL A 330 0.73 6.74 -12.47
CA VAL A 330 -0.28 5.68 -12.45
C VAL A 330 -0.79 5.49 -11.04
N LEU A 331 -2.06 5.81 -10.85
CA LEU A 331 -2.76 5.66 -9.59
C LEU A 331 -3.32 4.24 -9.50
N LEU A 332 -2.88 3.53 -8.46
CA LEU A 332 -3.21 2.15 -8.15
C LEU A 332 -4.14 2.14 -6.93
N PRO A 333 -5.27 1.39 -6.97
CA PRO A 333 -6.34 1.51 -5.97
C PRO A 333 -6.06 0.77 -4.65
N GLY A 334 -4.83 0.79 -4.14
CA GLY A 334 -4.48 0.13 -2.89
C GLY A 334 -2.97 0.02 -2.69
N GLU A 335 -2.57 -0.91 -1.83
CA GLU A 335 -1.18 -1.15 -1.47
C GLU A 335 -0.55 -2.23 -2.38
N VAL A 336 0.22 -1.77 -3.37
CA VAL A 336 0.85 -2.66 -4.38
C VAL A 336 2.33 -2.86 -4.04
N PRO A 337 2.82 -4.11 -3.95
CA PRO A 337 4.21 -4.43 -3.62
C PRO A 337 5.15 -4.15 -4.78
N GLY A 338 6.44 -4.04 -4.49
CA GLY A 338 7.42 -3.62 -5.48
C GLY A 338 7.57 -4.60 -6.64
N GLU A 339 7.43 -5.91 -6.45
CA GLU A 339 7.48 -6.88 -7.55
C GLU A 339 6.36 -6.69 -8.58
N LEU A 340 5.19 -6.18 -8.17
CA LEU A 340 4.11 -5.81 -9.09
C LEU A 340 4.30 -4.43 -9.71
N VAL A 341 5.20 -3.60 -9.18
CA VAL A 341 5.47 -2.26 -9.72
C VAL A 341 6.70 -2.23 -10.61
N ILE A 342 7.83 -2.76 -10.15
CA ILE A 342 9.13 -2.74 -10.83
C ILE A 342 9.55 -4.09 -11.41
N GLY A 343 8.78 -5.15 -11.19
CA GLY A 343 9.07 -6.49 -11.69
C GLY A 343 10.07 -7.25 -10.81
N LEU A 344 10.13 -8.56 -11.03
CA LEU A 344 11.06 -9.42 -10.30
C LEU A 344 12.51 -9.16 -10.74
N PRO A 345 13.49 -9.19 -9.83
CA PRO A 345 14.90 -9.01 -10.18
C PRO A 345 15.38 -10.05 -11.19
N ARG A 346 16.28 -9.65 -12.10
CA ARG A 346 16.84 -10.53 -13.14
C ARG A 346 17.43 -11.84 -12.61
N ASP A 347 18.01 -11.80 -11.41
CA ASP A 347 18.72 -12.91 -10.80
C ASP A 347 17.86 -13.68 -9.78
N VAL A 348 16.56 -13.38 -9.71
CA VAL A 348 15.63 -13.96 -8.72
C VAL A 348 15.62 -15.50 -8.72
N ARG A 349 15.71 -16.11 -9.90
CA ARG A 349 15.74 -17.57 -10.05
C ARG A 349 17.13 -18.17 -9.85
N ARG A 350 18.19 -17.42 -10.16
CA ARG A 350 19.59 -17.88 -10.03
C ARG A 350 20.10 -17.77 -8.59
N GLN A 351 19.63 -16.76 -7.86
CA GLN A 351 20.08 -16.43 -6.50
C GLN A 351 18.88 -16.17 -5.59
N PRO A 352 17.95 -17.12 -5.42
CA PRO A 352 16.71 -16.91 -4.67
C PRO A 352 16.93 -16.51 -3.21
N ALA A 353 17.99 -17.03 -2.58
CA ALA A 353 18.35 -16.69 -1.20
C ALA A 353 18.69 -15.20 -0.99
N ARG A 354 18.93 -14.43 -2.07
CA ARG A 354 19.08 -12.97 -1.95
C ARG A 354 17.77 -12.26 -1.63
N TRP A 355 16.65 -12.82 -2.08
CA TRP A 355 15.38 -12.12 -2.22
C TRP A 355 14.32 -12.58 -1.23
N ALA A 356 14.61 -13.52 -0.34
CA ALA A 356 13.69 -13.93 0.70
C ALA A 356 14.44 -14.37 1.94
N ASP A 357 13.75 -14.33 3.07
CA ASP A 357 14.23 -14.93 4.30
C ASP A 357 14.13 -16.46 4.15
N GLU A 358 15.20 -17.18 4.50
CA GLU A 358 15.46 -18.59 4.16
C GLU A 358 14.46 -19.63 4.75
N GLN A 359 13.30 -19.22 5.29
CA GLN A 359 12.25 -20.15 5.74
C GLN A 359 11.09 -20.19 4.73
N PRO A 360 11.09 -21.15 3.77
CA PRO A 360 10.03 -21.30 2.77
C PRO A 360 8.73 -21.86 3.38
N THR A 361 8.66 -22.03 4.71
CA THR A 361 7.50 -22.61 5.40
C THR A 361 6.29 -21.70 5.39
N HIS A 362 6.49 -20.40 5.16
CA HIS A 362 5.41 -19.41 5.17
C HIS A 362 5.20 -18.77 3.79
N HIS A 363 6.26 -18.47 3.02
CA HIS A 363 6.14 -17.86 1.68
C HIS A 363 6.35 -18.82 0.52
N ALA A 364 5.96 -18.40 -0.68
CA ALA A 364 6.19 -19.20 -1.88
C ALA A 364 7.69 -19.20 -2.17
N PRO A 365 8.29 -20.32 -2.62
CA PRO A 365 9.68 -20.28 -3.03
C PRO A 365 9.86 -19.25 -4.14
N VAL A 366 10.70 -18.25 -3.89
CA VAL A 366 10.86 -17.08 -4.77
C VAL A 366 11.26 -17.46 -6.20
N GLN A 367 12.02 -18.55 -6.37
CA GLN A 367 12.37 -19.07 -7.69
C GLN A 367 11.19 -19.60 -8.51
N THR A 368 10.07 -19.91 -7.85
CA THR A 368 8.81 -20.38 -8.46
C THR A 368 7.71 -19.33 -8.45
N LEU A 369 7.95 -18.15 -7.90
CA LEU A 369 6.95 -17.08 -7.87
C LEU A 369 6.61 -16.62 -9.29
N GLU A 370 5.32 -16.59 -9.58
CA GLU A 370 4.76 -16.02 -10.80
C GLU A 370 3.94 -14.77 -10.44
N ILE A 371 4.09 -13.72 -11.25
CA ILE A 371 3.34 -12.47 -11.14
C ILE A 371 2.62 -12.20 -12.47
N PRO A 372 1.47 -11.52 -12.49
CA PRO A 372 0.71 -11.27 -13.72
C PRO A 372 1.40 -10.32 -14.72
N GLY A 373 2.54 -9.72 -14.34
CA GLY A 373 3.23 -8.63 -15.02
C GLY A 373 3.58 -7.55 -14.00
N TYR A 374 4.19 -6.44 -14.45
CA TYR A 374 4.48 -5.31 -13.56
C TYR A 374 4.16 -3.94 -14.17
N VAL A 375 3.74 -3.00 -13.32
CA VAL A 375 3.19 -1.69 -13.69
C VAL A 375 4.14 -0.91 -14.60
N LYS A 376 5.40 -0.73 -14.22
CA LYS A 376 6.35 0.09 -15.00
C LYS A 376 6.67 -0.50 -16.39
N ARG A 377 6.38 -1.77 -16.65
CA ARG A 377 6.50 -2.34 -18.01
C ARG A 377 5.38 -1.90 -18.94
N LEU A 378 4.19 -1.76 -18.40
CA LEU A 378 2.97 -1.48 -19.15
C LEU A 378 2.75 0.00 -19.39
N VAL A 379 3.39 0.86 -18.59
CA VAL A 379 3.19 2.30 -18.60
C VAL A 379 4.18 2.96 -19.58
N PRO A 380 3.70 3.85 -20.48
CA PRO A 380 4.56 4.55 -21.43
C PRO A 380 5.31 5.71 -20.77
N GLY A 381 6.29 6.25 -21.49
CA GLY A 381 7.06 7.44 -21.09
C GLY A 381 8.40 7.10 -20.44
N ARG A 382 9.27 8.11 -20.35
CA ARG A 382 10.59 8.01 -19.73
C ARG A 382 10.48 7.86 -18.22
N TRP A 383 9.69 8.72 -17.58
CA TRP A 383 9.46 8.72 -16.13
C TRP A 383 8.13 8.05 -15.83
N ARG A 384 8.16 6.97 -15.06
CA ARG A 384 7.01 6.09 -14.84
C ARG A 384 6.81 5.90 -13.35
N TRP A 385 5.96 6.74 -12.76
CA TRP A 385 5.71 6.75 -11.31
C TRP A 385 4.43 5.97 -11.01
N ALA A 386 4.55 4.98 -10.14
CA ALA A 386 3.42 4.31 -9.54
C ALA A 386 3.04 5.03 -8.25
N ILE A 387 1.74 5.26 -8.07
CA ILE A 387 1.16 5.93 -6.91
C ILE A 387 0.17 4.96 -6.29
N GLY A 388 0.53 4.39 -5.14
CA GLY A 388 -0.39 3.59 -4.33
C GLY A 388 -1.48 4.45 -3.68
N LEU A 389 -2.56 3.82 -3.26
CA LEU A 389 -3.71 4.51 -2.63
C LEU A 389 -4.25 5.67 -3.48
N GLY A 390 -4.23 5.46 -4.79
CA GLY A 390 -4.65 6.45 -5.77
C GLY A 390 -6.11 6.24 -6.13
N ASN A 391 -6.93 7.26 -5.87
CA ASN A 391 -8.38 7.34 -6.07
C ASN A 391 -9.24 6.36 -5.24
N ASP A 392 -8.70 5.22 -4.83
CA ASP A 392 -9.42 4.17 -4.10
C ASP A 392 -8.46 3.34 -3.22
N GLU A 393 -9.02 2.55 -2.31
CA GLU A 393 -8.30 1.69 -1.36
C GLU A 393 -9.02 0.34 -1.20
N ILE A 394 -8.51 -0.70 -1.87
CA ILE A 394 -9.04 -2.08 -1.80
C ILE A 394 -8.15 -3.02 -0.98
N GLY A 395 -7.25 -2.47 -0.18
CA GLY A 395 -6.29 -3.19 0.63
C GLY A 395 -5.02 -3.56 -0.12
N TYR A 396 -4.30 -4.55 0.41
CA TYR A 396 -3.13 -5.13 -0.24
C TYR A 396 -3.49 -5.84 -1.55
N ILE A 397 -2.67 -5.60 -2.57
CA ILE A 397 -2.78 -6.23 -3.88
C ILE A 397 -1.54 -7.10 -4.08
N LEU A 398 -1.63 -8.37 -3.72
CA LEU A 398 -0.50 -9.31 -3.74
C LEU A 398 -0.57 -10.29 -4.92
N PRO A 399 0.58 -10.82 -5.40
CA PRO A 399 0.58 -12.00 -6.25
C PRO A 399 -0.14 -13.17 -5.58
N ILE A 400 -1.04 -13.85 -6.32
CA ILE A 400 -1.78 -15.01 -5.80
C ILE A 400 -0.88 -16.14 -5.30
N GLY A 401 0.35 -16.25 -5.83
CA GLY A 401 1.35 -17.20 -5.37
C GLY A 401 1.80 -16.98 -3.93
N ASP A 402 1.79 -15.72 -3.44
CA ASP A 402 2.23 -15.40 -2.09
C ASP A 402 1.08 -15.39 -1.06
N PHE A 403 -0.17 -15.42 -1.52
CA PHE A 403 -1.36 -15.43 -0.67
C PHE A 403 -1.44 -16.66 0.26
N ARG A 404 -1.58 -16.44 1.57
CA ARG A 404 -1.80 -17.47 2.60
C ARG A 404 -3.13 -17.26 3.31
N VAL A 405 -4.12 -18.05 2.91
CA VAL A 405 -5.43 -18.03 3.55
C VAL A 405 -5.40 -18.91 4.79
N ARG A 406 -5.56 -18.30 5.97
CA ARG A 406 -5.50 -19.00 7.27
C ARG A 406 -6.34 -20.26 7.28
N CYS A 407 -5.74 -21.36 7.73
CA CYS A 407 -6.45 -22.58 8.05
C CYS A 407 -7.34 -22.36 9.28
N VAL A 408 -8.65 -22.59 9.12
CA VAL A 408 -9.63 -22.40 10.21
C VAL A 408 -10.03 -23.73 10.87
N ALA A 409 -9.42 -24.85 10.48
CA ALA A 409 -9.76 -26.17 11.00
C ALA A 409 -9.58 -26.26 12.52
N ASP A 410 -8.55 -25.61 13.07
CA ASP A 410 -8.31 -25.56 14.52
C ASP A 410 -9.36 -24.72 15.27
N LEU A 411 -10.04 -23.79 14.60
CA LEU A 411 -11.15 -23.01 15.18
C LEU A 411 -12.47 -23.81 15.18
N GLN A 412 -12.58 -24.81 14.32
CA GLN A 412 -13.80 -25.60 14.09
C GLN A 412 -13.69 -27.03 14.67
N GLY A 413 -12.51 -27.44 15.13
CA GLY A 413 -12.20 -28.80 15.56
C GLY A 413 -11.25 -28.86 16.76
N ALA A 414 -10.50 -29.97 16.89
CA ALA A 414 -9.48 -30.12 17.92
C ALA A 414 -8.16 -29.48 17.48
N ALA A 415 -7.40 -28.94 18.44
CA ALA A 415 -6.08 -28.36 18.19
C ALA A 415 -5.17 -29.33 17.43
N GLY A 416 -4.52 -28.84 16.37
CA GLY A 416 -3.60 -29.62 15.53
C GLY A 416 -4.23 -30.21 14.26
N ALA A 417 -5.49 -29.89 13.97
CA ALA A 417 -6.17 -30.28 12.74
C ALA A 417 -5.48 -29.69 11.51
N CYS A 418 -5.08 -28.42 11.55
CA CYS A 418 -4.35 -27.80 10.43
C CYS A 418 -3.01 -28.50 10.16
N ALA A 419 -2.25 -28.81 11.21
CA ALA A 419 -0.99 -29.54 11.10
C ALA A 419 -1.18 -30.96 10.51
N ALA A 420 -2.23 -31.68 10.92
CA ALA A 420 -2.55 -33.00 10.37
C ALA A 420 -2.97 -32.93 8.90
N MET A 421 -3.74 -31.91 8.52
CA MET A 421 -4.14 -31.66 7.13
C MET A 421 -2.93 -31.35 6.25
N HIS A 422 -2.00 -30.52 6.73
CA HIS A 422 -0.75 -30.24 6.03
C HIS A 422 0.09 -31.51 5.85
N ALA A 423 0.24 -32.33 6.90
CA ALA A 423 0.96 -33.61 6.82
C ALA A 423 0.35 -34.59 5.79
N SER A 424 -0.95 -34.52 5.55
CA SER A 424 -1.66 -35.31 4.53
C SER A 424 -1.65 -34.69 3.12
N GLY A 425 -1.13 -33.46 2.96
CA GLY A 425 -1.13 -32.70 1.70
C GLY A 425 -2.47 -32.02 1.36
N ALA A 426 -3.44 -32.03 2.27
CA ALA A 426 -4.77 -31.43 2.07
C ALA A 426 -4.73 -29.90 2.08
N ILE A 427 -3.77 -29.28 2.76
CA ILE A 427 -3.46 -27.84 2.72
C ILE A 427 -1.97 -27.64 2.41
N ASP A 428 -1.64 -26.47 1.86
CA ASP A 428 -0.33 -26.18 1.26
C ASP A 428 0.74 -25.83 2.29
N PHE A 429 0.33 -25.27 3.43
CA PHE A 429 1.20 -24.78 4.50
C PHE A 429 0.74 -25.30 5.86
N PRO A 430 1.60 -25.31 6.90
CA PRO A 430 1.25 -25.81 8.22
C PRO A 430 -0.01 -25.18 8.84
N ASP A 431 -0.27 -23.90 8.50
CA ASP A 431 -1.34 -23.09 9.06
C ASP A 431 -2.20 -22.37 7.99
N ALA A 432 -2.03 -22.70 6.70
CA ALA A 432 -2.71 -22.00 5.61
C ALA A 432 -2.96 -22.85 4.35
N VAL A 433 -3.95 -22.40 3.58
CA VAL A 433 -4.21 -22.84 2.20
C VAL A 433 -3.67 -21.77 1.24
N SER A 434 -3.04 -22.20 0.14
CA SER A 434 -2.54 -21.25 -0.86
C SER A 434 -3.70 -20.51 -1.55
N GLY A 435 -3.49 -19.24 -1.93
CA GLY A 435 -4.45 -18.49 -2.75
C GLY A 435 -4.82 -19.22 -4.04
N THR A 436 -3.84 -19.84 -4.70
CA THR A 436 -4.05 -20.61 -5.93
C THR A 436 -4.99 -21.81 -5.71
N ARG A 437 -4.77 -22.58 -4.63
CA ARG A 437 -5.68 -23.69 -4.28
C ARG A 437 -7.07 -23.16 -3.91
N CYS A 438 -7.17 -22.06 -3.16
CA CYS A 438 -8.47 -21.49 -2.81
C CYS A 438 -9.24 -20.98 -4.02
N LYS A 439 -8.58 -20.31 -4.97
CA LYS A 439 -9.19 -19.91 -6.24
C LYS A 439 -9.70 -21.14 -7.00
N GLY A 440 -8.86 -22.16 -7.18
CA GLY A 440 -9.24 -23.40 -7.85
C GLY A 440 -10.46 -24.07 -7.23
N LEU A 441 -10.49 -24.21 -5.90
CA LEU A 441 -11.63 -24.80 -5.18
C LEU A 441 -12.91 -23.96 -5.25
N THR A 442 -12.78 -22.64 -5.41
CA THR A 442 -13.92 -21.72 -5.46
C THR A 442 -14.51 -21.63 -6.88
N GLU A 443 -13.73 -21.90 -7.91
CA GLU A 443 -14.11 -21.69 -9.31
C GLU A 443 -14.29 -22.99 -10.10
N ASP A 444 -13.73 -24.10 -9.62
CA ASP A 444 -13.78 -25.40 -10.29
C ASP A 444 -14.33 -26.49 -9.35
N PRO A 445 -15.62 -26.87 -9.50
CA PRO A 445 -16.23 -27.93 -8.69
C PRO A 445 -15.52 -29.29 -8.79
N THR A 446 -14.76 -29.55 -9.85
CA THR A 446 -14.03 -30.82 -10.00
C THR A 446 -12.85 -30.92 -9.01
N GLN A 447 -12.24 -29.80 -8.65
CA GLN A 447 -11.17 -29.75 -7.64
C GLN A 447 -11.72 -30.01 -6.24
N VAL A 448 -12.96 -29.59 -5.97
CA VAL A 448 -13.65 -29.90 -4.71
C VAL A 448 -13.89 -31.41 -4.55
N ALA A 449 -14.26 -32.09 -5.64
CA ALA A 449 -14.47 -33.53 -5.65
C ALA A 449 -13.17 -34.31 -5.39
N ALA A 450 -12.02 -33.80 -5.84
CA ALA A 450 -10.71 -34.40 -5.66
C ALA A 450 -10.17 -34.30 -4.21
N LEU A 451 -10.70 -33.40 -3.37
CA LEU A 451 -10.27 -33.30 -1.98
C LEU A 451 -10.63 -34.55 -1.17
N PRO A 452 -9.76 -35.00 -0.24
CA PRO A 452 -10.09 -36.05 0.72
C PRO A 452 -11.39 -35.72 1.46
N ALA A 453 -12.32 -36.68 1.52
CA ALA A 453 -13.64 -36.46 2.12
C ALA A 453 -13.56 -35.96 3.57
N THR A 454 -12.55 -36.41 4.32
CA THR A 454 -12.28 -36.01 5.71
C THR A 454 -11.76 -34.58 5.87
N ALA A 455 -11.14 -34.01 4.83
CA ALA A 455 -10.56 -32.65 4.87
C ALA A 455 -11.41 -31.62 4.12
N ARG A 456 -12.27 -32.06 3.19
CA ARG A 456 -12.99 -31.20 2.25
C ARG A 456 -13.69 -30.01 2.90
N GLN A 457 -14.48 -30.24 3.94
CA GLN A 457 -15.22 -29.16 4.61
C GLN A 457 -14.27 -28.12 5.23
N ALA A 458 -13.20 -28.57 5.89
CA ALA A 458 -12.25 -27.70 6.56
C ALA A 458 -11.40 -26.88 5.58
N VAL A 459 -10.99 -27.46 4.44
CA VAL A 459 -10.30 -26.71 3.37
C VAL A 459 -11.22 -25.64 2.78
N LEU A 460 -12.46 -25.99 2.43
CA LEU A 460 -13.42 -25.02 1.88
C LEU A 460 -13.76 -23.92 2.89
N ALA A 461 -13.91 -24.26 4.17
CA ALA A 461 -14.12 -23.28 5.23
C ALA A 461 -12.90 -22.36 5.38
N SER A 462 -11.68 -22.89 5.25
CA SER A 462 -10.47 -22.08 5.29
C SER A 462 -10.44 -21.09 4.12
N CYS A 463 -10.72 -21.53 2.89
CA CYS A 463 -10.77 -20.64 1.74
C CYS A 463 -11.86 -19.55 1.83
N ARG A 464 -12.99 -19.84 2.48
CA ARG A 464 -14.09 -18.87 2.65
C ARG A 464 -13.85 -17.88 3.80
N TYR A 465 -13.33 -18.36 4.92
CA TYR A 465 -13.31 -17.60 6.18
C TYR A 465 -11.91 -17.21 6.64
N GLY A 466 -10.86 -17.82 6.09
CA GLY A 466 -9.48 -17.64 6.56
C GLY A 466 -9.06 -16.19 6.58
N GLN A 467 -9.30 -15.43 5.51
CA GLN A 467 -8.99 -13.99 5.44
C GLN A 467 -9.73 -13.16 6.51
N ALA A 468 -10.93 -13.58 6.91
CA ALA A 468 -11.80 -12.82 7.83
C ALA A 468 -11.62 -13.20 9.31
N LEU A 469 -11.19 -14.43 9.59
CA LEU A 469 -11.08 -14.97 10.95
C LEU A 469 -9.66 -14.93 11.52
N GLY A 470 -8.69 -14.44 10.74
CA GLY A 470 -7.37 -14.07 11.22
C GLY A 470 -6.28 -14.27 10.17
N GLN A 471 -5.03 -14.20 10.61
CA GLN A 471 -3.86 -14.33 9.73
C GLN A 471 -3.15 -15.67 9.92
N ALA A 472 -2.46 -16.12 8.86
CA ALA A 472 -1.39 -17.10 8.99
C ALA A 472 -0.13 -16.43 9.56
N VAL A 473 0.82 -17.21 10.04
CA VAL A 473 2.07 -16.69 10.63
C VAL A 473 2.84 -15.91 9.58
N GLY A 474 3.03 -14.60 9.81
CA GLY A 474 3.75 -13.71 8.89
C GLY A 474 2.94 -13.20 7.68
N HIS A 475 1.62 -13.44 7.65
CA HIS A 475 0.76 -13.16 6.49
C HIS A 475 -0.47 -12.35 6.92
N TYR A 476 -0.23 -11.09 7.27
CA TYR A 476 -1.27 -10.16 7.73
C TYR A 476 -2.05 -9.55 6.56
N GLU A 477 -1.37 -9.33 5.44
CA GLU A 477 -1.83 -8.60 4.27
C GLU A 477 -3.11 -9.20 3.68
N GLU A 478 -3.25 -10.52 3.70
CA GLU A 478 -4.43 -11.24 3.21
C GLU A 478 -5.70 -10.90 3.99
N THR A 479 -5.57 -10.49 5.26
CA THR A 479 -6.71 -10.05 6.08
C THR A 479 -7.20 -8.67 5.68
N ASN A 480 -6.32 -7.84 5.14
CA ASN A 480 -6.59 -6.50 4.62
C ASN A 480 -6.44 -6.46 3.10
N SER A 481 -6.84 -7.52 2.40
CA SER A 481 -6.90 -7.57 0.95
C SER A 481 -8.32 -7.92 0.53
N VAL A 482 -8.85 -7.23 -0.49
CA VAL A 482 -10.18 -7.54 -1.01
C VAL A 482 -10.26 -8.97 -1.54
N GLY A 483 -9.16 -9.45 -2.13
CA GLY A 483 -9.05 -10.83 -2.57
C GLY A 483 -7.86 -11.11 -3.46
N TRP A 484 -7.63 -12.40 -3.67
CA TRP A 484 -6.47 -12.94 -4.39
C TRP A 484 -6.48 -12.69 -5.91
N ASP A 485 -7.58 -12.18 -6.47
CA ASP A 485 -7.70 -11.86 -7.91
C ASP A 485 -7.21 -10.43 -8.23
N ALA A 486 -7.11 -9.56 -7.23
CA ALA A 486 -6.88 -8.13 -7.40
C ALA A 486 -5.63 -7.80 -8.23
N ALA A 487 -4.54 -8.54 -8.06
CA ALA A 487 -3.29 -8.29 -8.81
C ALA A 487 -3.44 -8.58 -10.31
N ALA A 488 -4.10 -9.68 -10.67
CA ALA A 488 -4.32 -10.05 -12.06
C ALA A 488 -5.31 -9.09 -12.74
N ASP A 489 -6.36 -8.70 -12.03
CA ASP A 489 -7.35 -7.74 -12.52
C ASP A 489 -6.74 -6.35 -12.72
N LEU A 490 -5.91 -5.89 -11.78
CA LEU A 490 -5.18 -4.61 -11.87
C LEU A 490 -4.25 -4.57 -13.09
N ILE A 491 -3.44 -5.61 -13.29
CA ILE A 491 -2.52 -5.67 -14.44
C ILE A 491 -3.28 -5.78 -15.76
N THR A 492 -4.40 -6.51 -15.79
CA THR A 492 -5.28 -6.59 -16.96
C THR A 492 -5.91 -5.24 -17.28
N ALA A 493 -6.39 -4.51 -16.27
CA ALA A 493 -6.92 -3.17 -16.43
C ALA A 493 -5.85 -2.21 -16.96
N LEU A 494 -4.63 -2.25 -16.40
CA LEU A 494 -3.54 -1.41 -16.87
C LEU A 494 -3.14 -1.73 -18.32
N SER A 495 -3.09 -3.01 -18.69
CA SER A 495 -2.81 -3.46 -20.06
C SER A 495 -3.86 -2.93 -21.05
N ARG A 496 -5.15 -2.94 -20.66
CA ARG A 496 -6.25 -2.35 -21.46
C ARG A 496 -6.10 -0.83 -21.57
N LEU A 497 -5.76 -0.16 -20.47
CA LEU A 497 -5.60 1.30 -20.40
C LEU A 497 -4.46 1.81 -21.30
N THR A 498 -3.34 1.10 -21.33
CA THR A 498 -2.14 1.54 -22.07
C THR A 498 -2.02 0.89 -23.45
N GLY A 499 -2.80 -0.16 -23.73
CA GLY A 499 -2.69 -0.97 -24.94
C GLY A 499 -1.48 -1.90 -24.96
N SER A 500 -0.65 -1.91 -23.90
CA SER A 500 0.50 -2.80 -23.78
C SER A 500 0.05 -4.22 -23.45
N ARG A 501 0.73 -5.22 -24.03
CA ARG A 501 0.52 -6.65 -23.77
C ARG A 501 1.78 -7.35 -23.27
N ASP A 502 2.79 -6.57 -22.88
CA ASP A 502 4.06 -7.10 -22.39
C ASP A 502 3.95 -7.46 -20.90
N LEU A 503 3.55 -8.70 -20.66
CA LEU A 503 3.39 -9.27 -19.32
C LEU A 503 4.67 -9.95 -18.82
N THR A 504 5.84 -9.49 -19.28
CA THR A 504 7.12 -9.98 -18.75
C THR A 504 7.16 -9.76 -17.23
N MET A 505 7.57 -10.78 -16.50
CA MET A 505 7.66 -10.75 -15.04
C MET A 505 9.03 -10.27 -14.53
N ILE A 506 10.08 -10.52 -15.31
CA ILE A 506 11.47 -10.23 -14.95
C ILE A 506 11.87 -8.85 -15.45
N ASN A 507 12.41 -8.02 -14.56
CA ASN A 507 13.04 -6.76 -14.91
C ASN A 507 14.56 -6.95 -15.03
N GLU A 508 15.03 -7.06 -16.27
CA GLU A 508 16.46 -7.20 -16.60
C GLU A 508 17.32 -5.99 -16.18
N GLN A 509 16.68 -4.83 -15.96
CA GLN A 509 17.34 -3.58 -15.58
C GLN A 509 17.37 -3.38 -14.07
N PHE A 510 16.66 -4.21 -13.28
CA PHE A 510 16.66 -4.09 -11.83
C PHE A 510 17.76 -4.97 -11.22
N PRO A 511 18.83 -4.37 -10.65
CA PRO A 511 19.89 -5.12 -9.98
C PRO A 511 19.42 -5.73 -8.64
N GLY A 512 18.32 -5.19 -8.11
CA GLY A 512 17.62 -5.59 -6.90
C GLY A 512 18.37 -5.32 -5.60
N TYR A 513 18.26 -4.08 -5.14
CA TYR A 513 18.85 -3.67 -3.88
C TYR A 513 17.78 -3.57 -2.78
N HIS A 514 18.13 -4.01 -1.58
CA HIS A 514 17.32 -3.94 -0.36
C HIS A 514 18.23 -4.02 0.88
N HIS A 515 17.68 -3.94 2.10
CA HIS A 515 18.51 -3.80 3.32
C HIS A 515 19.58 -4.89 3.55
N ARG A 516 19.37 -6.14 3.09
CA ARG A 516 20.38 -7.22 3.23
C ARG A 516 21.38 -7.27 2.08
N HIS A 517 20.97 -6.77 0.90
CA HIS A 517 21.81 -6.63 -0.28
C HIS A 517 21.76 -5.17 -0.73
N PRO A 518 22.38 -4.26 0.04
CA PRO A 518 22.22 -2.83 -0.17
C PRO A 518 22.88 -2.38 -1.47
N PRO A 519 22.47 -1.22 -2.03
CA PRO A 519 23.15 -0.66 -3.18
C PRO A 519 24.59 -0.28 -2.81
N PRO A 520 25.49 -0.18 -3.82
CA PRO A 520 26.79 0.46 -3.62
C PRO A 520 26.62 1.87 -3.03
N ALA A 521 27.60 2.32 -2.25
CA ALA A 521 27.61 3.71 -1.81
C ALA A 521 27.72 4.65 -3.04
N PRO A 522 27.06 5.82 -3.01
CA PRO A 522 27.11 6.81 -4.09
C PRO A 522 28.52 7.32 -4.40
#